data_AF-A0A4Y2IW65-F1
#
_entry.id   AF-A0A4Y2IW65-F1
#
_cell.length_a   1.000
_cell.length_b   1.000
_cell.length_c   1.000
_cell.angle_alpha   90.00
_cell.angle_beta   90.00
_cell.angle_gamma   90.00
#
_symmetry.space_group_name_H-M   'P 1'
#
loop_
_entity.id
_entity.type
_entity.pdbx_description
1 polymer ?
#
loop_
_entity_poly.entity_id
_entity_poly.type
_entity_poly.pdbx_seq_one_letter_code
_entity_poly.pdbx_strand_id
1 'polypeptide(L)'
;MSRYLGDLTKRKTKHHYCYRCLHRFDKDEILKEHLQYCSEHSPQHIKMPEKGEKFIKFQNVHYQHPLHYIIYADFESLIVKVVHTSGNTEIIARHEACGYTYVIIGPDGRSVKPISIYRGENAVKNFMENILKEKEELAAKLTSIVPIHMTPQDELDFRSATHCYVCKKALKGDRVRDHDHQTGRYRAGLHSSCNHKFRLSKKIPVVFHNLKNYDGHLIMQEIGKLKDYEISVVPTTMEKHMTFSLSKTYHKFKVSLNFVYNFRFLSTL
;
A
#
# COMPACT_ATOMS: atom_id res chain seq x y z
N MET A 1 -27.36 -0.34 -31.90
CA MET A 1 -26.84 0.06 -30.56
C MET A 1 -26.84 -1.16 -29.66
N SER A 2 -25.78 -1.39 -28.89
CA SER A 2 -25.75 -2.44 -27.86
C SER A 2 -26.91 -2.24 -26.88
N ARG A 3 -27.69 -3.30 -26.63
CA ARG A 3 -28.84 -3.31 -25.70
C ARG A 3 -28.46 -2.86 -24.27
N TYR A 4 -27.17 -2.94 -23.92
CA TYR A 4 -26.63 -2.55 -22.62
C TYR A 4 -26.42 -1.04 -22.43
N LEU A 5 -26.43 -0.24 -23.49
CA LEU A 5 -26.08 1.20 -23.42
C LEU A 5 -27.29 2.14 -23.61
N GLY A 6 -28.46 1.60 -23.94
CA GLY A 6 -29.66 2.40 -24.25
C GLY A 6 -30.29 3.07 -23.02
N ASP A 7 -30.23 2.41 -21.85
CA ASP A 7 -31.03 2.81 -20.67
C ASP A 7 -30.24 3.63 -19.64
N LEU A 8 -28.99 4.01 -19.94
CA LEU A 8 -28.10 4.67 -18.98
C LEU A 8 -28.49 6.13 -18.67
N THR A 9 -29.32 6.78 -19.50
CA THR A 9 -29.79 8.16 -19.25
C THR A 9 -31.18 8.43 -19.76
N LYS A 10 -31.92 9.26 -19.01
CA LYS A 10 -33.22 9.84 -19.40
C LYS A 10 -33.11 10.96 -20.46
N ARG A 11 -31.89 11.38 -20.83
CA ARG A 11 -31.65 12.48 -21.80
C ARG A 11 -31.65 11.94 -23.24
N LYS A 12 -32.48 12.54 -24.10
CA LYS A 12 -32.68 12.17 -25.52
C LYS A 12 -31.60 12.74 -26.47
N THR A 13 -30.47 13.23 -25.97
CA THR A 13 -29.38 13.76 -26.80
C THR A 13 -28.62 12.64 -27.51
N LYS A 14 -27.96 12.97 -28.63
CA LYS A 14 -27.10 12.01 -29.35
C LYS A 14 -25.90 11.68 -28.46
N HIS A 15 -25.67 10.39 -28.21
CA HIS A 15 -24.58 9.90 -27.37
C HIS A 15 -23.50 9.25 -28.21
N HIS A 16 -22.25 9.51 -27.87
CA HIS A 16 -21.07 8.94 -28.51
C HIS A 16 -20.41 7.98 -27.51
N TYR A 17 -20.11 6.74 -27.92
CA TYR A 17 -19.56 5.72 -27.03
C TYR A 17 -18.19 5.26 -27.50
N CYS A 18 -17.25 5.11 -26.57
CA CYS A 18 -16.01 4.39 -26.85
C CYS A 18 -16.28 2.88 -26.73
N TYR A 19 -16.14 2.13 -27.83
CA TYR A 19 -16.38 0.69 -27.82
C TYR A 19 -15.28 -0.13 -27.13
N ARG A 20 -14.17 0.50 -26.70
CA ARG A 20 -13.05 -0.17 -26.02
C ARG A 20 -13.23 -0.17 -24.50
N CYS A 21 -13.67 0.96 -23.93
CA CYS A 21 -13.87 1.12 -22.48
C CYS A 21 -15.35 1.28 -22.08
N LEU A 22 -16.27 1.33 -23.06
CA LEU A 22 -17.71 1.53 -22.89
C LEU A 22 -18.11 2.86 -22.22
N HIS A 23 -17.20 3.84 -22.16
CA HIS A 23 -17.49 5.17 -21.63
C HIS A 23 -18.32 6.00 -22.61
N ARG A 24 -19.18 6.88 -22.08
CA ARG A 24 -20.08 7.75 -22.85
C ARG A 24 -19.54 9.17 -22.92
N PHE A 25 -19.73 9.81 -24.06
CA PHE A 25 -19.39 11.19 -24.34
C PHE A 25 -20.57 11.92 -24.95
N ASP A 26 -20.73 13.19 -24.57
CA ASP A 26 -21.83 14.04 -25.04
C ASP A 26 -21.54 14.66 -26.42
N LYS A 27 -20.27 14.65 -26.87
CA LYS A 27 -19.81 15.22 -28.15
C LYS A 27 -18.82 14.28 -28.85
N ASP A 28 -18.78 14.35 -30.18
CA ASP A 28 -17.89 13.54 -31.02
C ASP A 28 -16.42 13.96 -30.88
N GLU A 29 -16.15 15.26 -30.70
CA GLU A 29 -14.78 15.77 -30.53
C GLU A 29 -14.13 15.19 -29.26
N ILE A 30 -14.90 15.12 -28.16
CA ILE A 30 -14.43 14.57 -26.88
C ILE A 30 -14.17 13.06 -27.01
N LEU A 31 -15.01 12.33 -27.77
CA LEU A 31 -14.74 10.92 -28.06
C LEU A 31 -13.44 10.77 -28.86
N LYS A 32 -13.17 11.64 -29.85
CA LYS A 32 -11.93 11.60 -30.64
C LYS A 32 -10.69 11.87 -29.78
N GLU A 33 -10.73 12.86 -28.91
CA GLU A 33 -9.66 13.11 -27.93
C GLU A 33 -9.48 11.90 -27.00
N HIS A 34 -10.58 11.32 -26.51
CA HIS A 34 -10.54 10.12 -25.69
C HIS A 34 -9.87 8.93 -26.39
N LEU A 35 -10.18 8.72 -27.67
CA LEU A 35 -9.65 7.61 -28.44
C LEU A 35 -8.13 7.66 -28.60
N GLN A 36 -7.51 8.85 -28.59
CA GLN A 36 -6.05 9.01 -28.71
C GLN A 36 -5.33 8.21 -27.61
N TYR A 37 -5.69 8.41 -26.34
CA TYR A 37 -5.06 7.69 -25.22
C TYR A 37 -5.76 6.35 -24.92
N CYS A 38 -7.07 6.25 -25.10
CA CYS A 38 -7.77 5.00 -24.81
C CYS A 38 -7.22 3.86 -25.68
N SER A 39 -6.94 4.14 -26.96
CA SER A 39 -6.44 3.18 -27.94
C SER A 39 -5.11 2.50 -27.55
N GLU A 40 -4.29 3.15 -26.72
CA GLU A 40 -3.01 2.62 -26.24
C GLU A 40 -3.17 1.45 -25.27
N HIS A 41 -4.31 1.37 -24.57
CA HIS A 41 -4.59 0.29 -23.62
C HIS A 41 -5.34 -0.86 -24.30
N SER A 42 -5.12 -2.11 -23.88
CA SER A 42 -5.88 -3.25 -24.39
C SER A 42 -7.35 -3.17 -23.97
N PRO A 43 -8.31 -3.60 -24.82
CA PRO A 43 -9.71 -3.67 -24.43
C PRO A 43 -9.89 -4.54 -23.19
N GLN A 44 -10.72 -4.09 -22.25
CA GLN A 44 -10.99 -4.85 -21.03
C GLN A 44 -11.96 -5.99 -21.35
N HIS A 45 -11.43 -7.20 -21.56
CA HIS A 45 -12.22 -8.39 -21.82
C HIS A 45 -12.46 -9.18 -20.51
N ILE A 46 -13.70 -9.22 -20.03
CA ILE A 46 -14.07 -10.05 -18.89
C ILE A 46 -14.07 -11.51 -19.35
N LYS A 47 -13.05 -12.27 -18.94
CA LYS A 47 -13.02 -13.73 -19.11
C LYS A 47 -13.64 -14.39 -17.89
N MET A 48 -14.73 -15.11 -18.10
CA MET A 48 -15.26 -16.00 -17.07
C MET A 48 -14.34 -17.21 -16.91
N PRO A 49 -14.18 -17.76 -15.68
CA PRO A 49 -13.40 -18.97 -15.48
C PRO A 49 -13.95 -20.12 -16.32
N GLU A 50 -13.07 -20.99 -16.81
CA GLU A 50 -13.49 -22.19 -17.53
C GLU A 50 -14.27 -23.14 -16.62
N LYS A 51 -15.07 -24.02 -17.22
CA LYS A 51 -15.92 -24.98 -16.50
C LYS A 51 -15.03 -25.96 -15.72
N GLY A 52 -14.83 -25.70 -14.43
CA GLY A 52 -13.93 -26.46 -13.56
C GLY A 52 -12.99 -25.58 -12.73
N GLU A 53 -12.71 -24.36 -13.20
CA GLU A 53 -11.86 -23.36 -12.53
C GLU A 53 -12.66 -22.47 -11.56
N LYS A 54 -13.62 -23.05 -10.86
CA LYS A 54 -14.51 -22.33 -9.92
C LYS A 54 -13.85 -21.95 -8.59
N PHE A 55 -12.58 -22.30 -8.39
CA PHE A 55 -11.89 -22.13 -7.11
C PHE A 55 -10.77 -21.10 -7.22
N ILE A 56 -10.91 -20.00 -6.48
CA ILE A 56 -9.85 -19.01 -6.30
C ILE A 56 -8.91 -19.51 -5.21
N LYS A 57 -7.60 -19.43 -5.46
CA LYS A 57 -6.57 -19.79 -4.48
C LYS A 57 -5.79 -18.55 -4.10
N PHE A 58 -5.38 -18.47 -2.83
CA PHE A 58 -4.53 -17.39 -2.36
C PHE A 58 -3.13 -17.52 -2.96
N GLN A 59 -2.76 -16.59 -3.85
CA GLN A 59 -1.48 -16.65 -4.56
C GLN A 59 -0.35 -15.96 -3.80
N ASN A 60 -0.66 -14.85 -3.12
CA ASN A 60 0.34 -13.99 -2.46
C ASN A 60 0.60 -14.43 -1.01
N VAL A 61 1.10 -15.65 -0.84
CA VAL A 61 1.27 -16.32 0.45
C VAL A 61 2.06 -15.54 1.51
N HIS A 62 2.95 -14.63 1.11
CA HIS A 62 3.66 -13.73 2.04
C HIS A 62 2.74 -12.81 2.85
N TYR A 63 1.55 -12.48 2.34
CA TYR A 63 0.55 -11.69 3.07
C TYR A 63 -0.11 -12.45 4.22
N GLN A 64 0.17 -13.74 4.39
CA GLN A 64 -0.24 -14.48 5.58
C GLN A 64 0.59 -14.12 6.82
N HIS A 65 1.76 -13.49 6.63
CA HIS A 65 2.54 -12.98 7.75
C HIS A 65 1.96 -11.65 8.24
N PRO A 66 1.85 -11.45 9.57
CA PRO A 66 1.58 -10.13 10.11
C PRO A 66 2.73 -9.19 9.74
N LEU A 67 2.39 -7.90 9.63
CA LEU A 67 3.41 -6.86 9.50
C LEU A 67 4.06 -6.65 10.87
N HIS A 68 5.39 -6.60 10.90
CA HIS A 68 6.13 -6.45 12.16
C HIS A 68 6.01 -5.06 12.77
N TYR A 69 5.88 -4.04 11.92
CA TYR A 69 5.81 -2.66 12.36
C TYR A 69 4.72 -1.94 11.60
N ILE A 70 3.91 -1.19 12.32
CA ILE A 70 2.87 -0.31 11.78
C ILE A 70 2.99 1.02 12.51
N ILE A 71 2.93 2.12 11.77
CA ILE A 71 2.95 3.47 12.34
C ILE A 71 1.55 4.05 12.18
N TYR A 72 0.97 4.55 13.26
CA TYR A 72 -0.24 5.38 13.21
C TYR A 72 0.15 6.82 13.43
N ALA A 73 -0.32 7.72 12.59
CA ALA A 73 0.04 9.13 12.63
C ALA A 73 -1.17 10.03 12.33
N ASP A 74 -1.14 11.24 12.87
CA ASP A 74 -2.13 12.29 12.62
C ASP A 74 -1.51 13.68 12.74
N PHE A 75 -2.04 14.65 11.98
CA PHE A 75 -1.61 16.05 12.03
C PHE A 75 -2.67 16.94 12.66
N GLU A 76 -2.22 17.91 13.45
CA GLU A 76 -3.03 19.02 13.90
C GLU A 76 -2.75 20.25 13.05
N SER A 77 -3.78 21.03 12.74
CA SER A 77 -3.66 22.21 11.87
C SER A 77 -4.39 23.42 12.43
N LEU A 78 -3.82 24.59 12.21
CA LEU A 78 -4.46 25.87 12.45
C LEU A 78 -5.10 26.39 11.17
N ILE A 79 -6.23 27.08 11.30
CA ILE A 79 -6.86 27.81 10.22
C ILE A 79 -6.29 29.23 10.23
N VAL A 80 -5.39 29.52 9.30
CA VAL A 80 -4.79 30.84 9.14
C VAL A 80 -5.61 31.60 8.10
N LYS A 81 -6.24 32.70 8.51
CA LYS A 81 -6.97 33.57 7.58
C LYS A 81 -5.99 34.18 6.59
N VAL A 82 -6.27 34.00 5.32
CA VAL A 82 -5.51 34.58 4.20
C VAL A 82 -6.55 35.05 3.23
N VAL A 83 -6.52 36.31 2.81
CA VAL A 83 -7.36 36.79 1.72
C VAL A 83 -6.48 36.84 0.48
N HIS A 84 -6.63 35.86 -0.40
CA HIS A 84 -5.91 35.81 -1.67
C HIS A 84 -6.86 35.48 -2.80
N THR A 85 -6.94 36.37 -3.79
CA THR A 85 -7.77 36.20 -4.98
C THR A 85 -6.94 35.54 -6.09
N SER A 86 -7.37 34.37 -6.55
CA SER A 86 -6.82 33.72 -7.75
C SER A 86 -7.91 33.55 -8.79
N GLY A 87 -7.94 34.46 -9.76
CA GLY A 87 -9.01 34.56 -10.76
C GLY A 87 -10.36 34.85 -10.09
N ASN A 88 -11.35 33.98 -10.30
CA ASN A 88 -12.69 34.10 -9.72
C ASN A 88 -12.83 33.44 -8.34
N THR A 89 -11.75 32.86 -7.79
CA THR A 89 -11.79 32.16 -6.50
C THR A 89 -11.10 32.98 -5.43
N GLU A 90 -11.81 33.22 -4.32
CA GLU A 90 -11.26 33.84 -3.11
C GLU A 90 -10.87 32.74 -2.12
N ILE A 91 -9.57 32.60 -1.87
CA ILE A 91 -9.07 31.77 -0.77
C ILE A 91 -9.16 32.66 0.46
N ILE A 92 -10.01 32.25 1.43
CA ILE A 92 -10.29 32.99 2.68
C ILE A 92 -9.48 32.49 3.88
N ALA A 93 -8.96 31.27 3.80
CA ALA A 93 -8.14 30.66 4.82
C ALA A 93 -7.30 29.52 4.24
N ARG A 94 -6.15 29.28 4.85
CA ARG A 94 -5.30 28.12 4.60
C ARG A 94 -5.17 27.30 5.88
N HIS A 95 -5.06 26.00 5.72
CA HIS A 95 -4.73 25.11 6.84
C HIS A 95 -3.22 24.96 6.93
N GLU A 96 -2.67 25.23 8.11
CA GLU A 96 -1.24 25.15 8.38
C GLU A 96 -1.00 24.16 9.51
N ALA A 97 -0.26 23.08 9.22
CA ALA A 97 0.05 22.05 10.20
C ALA A 97 0.89 22.64 11.35
N CYS A 98 0.39 22.53 12.58
CA CYS A 98 1.00 23.09 13.78
C CYS A 98 1.51 22.02 14.75
N GLY A 99 1.21 20.76 14.47
CA GLY A 99 1.69 19.64 15.25
C GLY A 99 1.39 18.30 14.59
N TYR A 100 2.00 17.25 15.13
CA TYR A 100 1.69 15.89 14.74
C TYR A 100 1.90 14.96 15.92
N THR A 101 1.28 13.79 15.83
CA THR A 101 1.54 12.67 16.72
C THR A 101 1.74 11.41 15.90
N TYR A 102 2.69 10.56 16.29
CA TYR A 102 2.75 9.20 15.78
C TYR A 102 3.13 8.17 16.85
N VAL A 103 2.68 6.94 16.63
CA VAL A 103 3.00 5.78 17.45
C VAL A 103 3.43 4.61 16.57
N ILE A 104 4.48 3.91 16.97
CA ILE A 104 5.00 2.73 16.27
C ILE A 104 4.57 1.50 17.06
N ILE A 105 3.75 0.65 16.43
CA ILE A 105 3.29 -0.62 16.98
C ILE A 105 4.17 -1.74 16.46
N GLY A 106 4.68 -2.56 17.38
CA GLY A 106 5.55 -3.70 17.09
C GLY A 106 4.79 -5.01 16.86
N PRO A 107 5.52 -6.12 16.67
CA PRO A 107 4.93 -7.43 16.37
C PRO A 107 4.07 -8.00 17.51
N ASP A 108 4.31 -7.55 18.74
CA ASP A 108 3.56 -7.92 19.96
C ASP A 108 2.28 -7.10 20.16
N GLY A 109 1.97 -6.19 19.22
CA GLY A 109 0.82 -5.29 19.30
C GLY A 109 1.00 -4.15 20.30
N ARG A 110 2.21 -3.96 20.84
CA ARG A 110 2.52 -2.88 21.79
C ARG A 110 3.32 -1.78 21.13
N SER A 111 3.32 -0.62 21.78
CA SER A 111 4.15 0.49 21.33
C SER A 111 5.63 0.18 21.53
N VAL A 112 6.43 0.34 20.49
CA VAL A 112 7.87 0.07 20.50
C VAL A 112 8.63 1.15 21.27
N LYS A 113 8.09 2.38 21.31
CA LYS A 113 8.69 3.58 21.89
C LYS A 113 7.60 4.49 22.46
N PRO A 114 7.91 5.44 23.36
CA PRO A 114 6.96 6.48 23.75
C PRO A 114 6.34 7.18 22.53
N ILE A 115 5.08 7.59 22.67
CA ILE A 115 4.35 8.32 21.62
C ILE A 115 5.14 9.58 21.26
N SER A 116 5.41 9.76 19.98
CA SER A 116 6.12 10.94 19.48
C SER A 116 5.12 12.04 19.20
N ILE A 117 5.28 13.16 19.90
CA ILE A 117 4.42 14.34 19.80
C ILE A 117 5.29 15.53 19.45
N TYR A 118 4.83 16.33 18.50
CA TYR A 118 5.47 17.58 18.12
C TYR A 118 4.43 18.68 18.02
N ARG A 119 4.76 19.86 18.52
CA ARG A 119 3.97 21.09 18.36
C ARG A 119 4.91 22.25 18.10
N GLY A 120 4.71 22.94 16.98
CA GLY A 120 5.58 24.01 16.54
C GLY A 120 5.47 24.30 15.05
N GLU A 121 6.27 25.25 14.59
CA GLU A 121 6.36 25.60 13.18
C GLU A 121 6.99 24.47 12.35
N ASN A 122 6.69 24.44 11.05
CA ASN A 122 7.24 23.42 10.13
C ASN A 122 6.93 21.97 10.58
N ALA A 123 5.74 21.74 11.13
CA ALA A 123 5.35 20.42 11.65
C ALA A 123 5.50 19.29 10.61
N VAL A 124 5.14 19.55 9.35
CA VAL A 124 5.26 18.56 8.26
C VAL A 124 6.72 18.18 8.00
N LYS A 125 7.63 19.16 7.96
CA LYS A 125 9.06 18.92 7.75
C LYS A 125 9.64 18.09 8.90
N ASN A 126 9.37 18.48 10.15
CA ASN A 126 9.81 17.74 11.34
C ASN A 126 9.23 16.31 11.36
N PHE A 127 7.98 16.13 10.94
CA PHE A 127 7.38 14.82 10.80
C PHE A 127 8.15 13.96 9.78
N MET A 128 8.45 14.51 8.61
CA MET A 128 9.16 13.79 7.57
C MET A 128 10.59 13.42 7.98
N GLU A 129 11.31 14.30 8.67
CA GLU A 129 12.64 13.99 9.20
C GLU A 129 12.58 12.85 10.23
N ASN A 130 11.63 12.92 11.18
CA ASN A 130 11.48 11.90 12.21
C ASN A 130 11.01 10.55 11.65
N ILE A 131 10.01 10.53 10.76
CA ILE A 131 9.50 9.29 10.18
C ILE A 131 10.55 8.59 9.30
N LEU A 132 11.41 9.35 8.63
CA LEU A 132 12.51 8.80 7.84
C LEU A 132 13.62 8.26 8.75
N LYS A 133 13.92 8.91 9.89
CA LYS A 133 14.83 8.36 10.89
C LYS A 133 14.29 7.04 11.47
N GLU A 134 13.01 7.00 11.83
CA GLU A 134 12.35 5.77 12.30
C GLU A 134 12.40 4.67 11.23
N LYS A 135 12.20 5.03 9.95
CA LYS A 135 12.35 4.09 8.84
C LYS A 135 13.74 3.45 8.81
N GLU A 136 14.82 4.22 8.98
CA GLU A 136 16.19 3.69 8.97
C GLU A 136 16.41 2.66 10.10
N GLU A 137 15.94 2.99 11.31
CA GLU A 137 16.05 2.09 12.47
C GLU A 137 15.22 0.80 12.29
N LEU A 138 13.99 0.92 11.80
CA LEU A 138 13.11 -0.22 11.53
C LEU A 138 13.62 -1.06 10.34
N ALA A 139 14.23 -0.43 9.34
CA ALA A 139 14.85 -1.12 8.21
C ALA A 139 15.99 -2.03 8.68
N ALA A 140 16.88 -1.54 9.54
CA ALA A 140 17.95 -2.35 10.13
C ALA A 140 17.37 -3.61 10.82
N LYS A 141 16.33 -3.44 11.65
CA LYS A 141 15.64 -4.57 12.32
C LYS A 141 14.96 -5.53 11.35
N LEU A 142 14.29 -5.03 10.31
CA LEU A 142 13.58 -5.85 9.30
C LEU A 142 14.52 -6.58 8.35
N THR A 143 15.75 -6.11 8.20
CA THR A 143 16.77 -6.73 7.34
C THR A 143 17.71 -7.68 8.07
N SER A 144 17.72 -7.64 9.41
CA SER A 144 18.42 -8.63 10.23
C SER A 144 17.82 -10.02 10.03
N ILE A 145 18.68 -11.03 9.88
CA ILE A 145 18.30 -12.44 9.75
C ILE A 145 18.93 -13.19 10.92
N VAL A 146 18.09 -13.56 11.88
CA VAL A 146 18.46 -14.44 12.97
C VAL A 146 18.58 -15.85 12.41
N PRO A 147 19.73 -16.55 12.61
CA PRO A 147 19.89 -17.93 12.18
C PRO A 147 18.81 -18.83 12.77
N ILE A 148 18.44 -19.86 12.02
CA ILE A 148 17.45 -20.83 12.47
C ILE A 148 17.91 -21.54 13.75
N HIS A 149 17.02 -21.61 14.72
CA HIS A 149 17.15 -22.40 15.95
C HIS A 149 16.08 -23.49 15.94
N MET A 150 16.51 -24.76 16.02
CA MET A 150 15.63 -25.93 16.01
C MET A 150 15.78 -26.73 17.29
N THR A 151 14.65 -27.04 17.92
CA THR A 151 14.57 -28.02 19.01
C THR A 151 14.59 -29.44 18.44
N PRO A 152 14.83 -30.48 19.27
CA PRO A 152 14.69 -31.87 18.84
C PRO A 152 13.30 -32.19 18.27
N GLN A 153 12.24 -31.57 18.81
CA GLN A 153 10.89 -31.72 18.29
C GLN A 153 10.73 -31.09 16.90
N ASP A 154 11.25 -29.88 16.69
CA ASP A 154 11.20 -29.21 15.37
C ASP A 154 11.88 -30.06 14.29
N GLU A 155 12.98 -30.73 14.65
CA GLU A 155 13.71 -31.60 13.74
C GLU A 155 12.92 -32.90 13.43
N LEU A 156 12.17 -33.45 14.39
CA LEU A 156 11.23 -34.55 14.16
C LEU A 156 10.06 -34.11 13.27
N ASP A 157 9.49 -32.93 13.52
CA ASP A 157 8.39 -32.36 12.74
C ASP A 157 8.84 -32.13 11.30
N PHE A 158 10.04 -31.58 11.10
CA PHE A 158 10.64 -31.41 9.77
C PHE A 158 10.85 -32.75 9.07
N ARG A 159 11.39 -33.77 9.76
CA ARG A 159 11.68 -35.08 9.17
C ARG A 159 10.41 -35.85 8.81
N SER A 160 9.36 -35.72 9.61
CA SER A 160 8.07 -36.38 9.39
C SER A 160 7.16 -35.62 8.41
N ALA A 161 7.45 -34.36 8.10
CA ALA A 161 6.67 -33.57 7.15
C ALA A 161 6.60 -34.22 5.76
N THR A 162 5.39 -34.57 5.33
CA THR A 162 5.10 -35.18 4.02
C THR A 162 4.54 -34.17 3.00
N HIS A 163 3.91 -33.09 3.48
CA HIS A 163 3.25 -32.07 2.67
C HIS A 163 3.76 -30.67 3.00
N CYS A 164 3.86 -29.82 1.98
CA CYS A 164 4.25 -28.43 2.12
C CYS A 164 3.19 -27.65 2.90
N TYR A 165 3.59 -26.96 3.97
CA TYR A 165 2.66 -26.19 4.79
C TYR A 165 1.93 -25.08 4.02
N VAL A 166 2.56 -24.47 3.02
CA VAL A 166 1.97 -23.36 2.23
C VAL A 166 1.03 -23.85 1.14
N CYS A 167 1.51 -24.71 0.23
CA CYS A 167 0.73 -25.12 -0.95
C CYS A 167 -0.09 -26.40 -0.75
N LYS A 168 0.10 -27.08 0.40
CA LYS A 168 -0.55 -28.34 0.80
C LYS A 168 -0.30 -29.54 -0.13
N LYS A 169 0.65 -29.44 -1.07
CA LYS A 169 1.06 -30.56 -1.93
C LYS A 169 2.20 -31.36 -1.30
N ALA A 170 2.34 -32.62 -1.68
CA ALA A 170 3.41 -33.50 -1.22
C ALA A 170 4.80 -32.91 -1.51
N LEU A 171 5.74 -33.03 -0.56
CA LEU A 171 7.10 -32.49 -0.67
C LEU A 171 7.98 -33.30 -1.64
N LYS A 172 7.78 -34.62 -1.71
CA LYS A 172 8.46 -35.54 -2.65
C LYS A 172 9.99 -35.33 -2.77
N GLY A 173 10.65 -34.96 -1.68
CA GLY A 173 12.10 -34.69 -1.63
C GLY A 173 12.50 -33.20 -1.71
N ASP A 174 11.65 -32.31 -2.24
CA ASP A 174 11.85 -30.86 -2.15
C ASP A 174 11.32 -30.35 -0.80
N ARG A 175 12.16 -30.48 0.23
CA ARG A 175 11.82 -30.13 1.61
C ARG A 175 12.89 -29.22 2.22
N VAL A 176 12.55 -27.94 2.35
CA VAL A 176 13.38 -26.92 2.99
C VAL A 176 12.78 -26.48 4.33
N ARG A 177 13.63 -25.98 5.22
CA ARG A 177 13.24 -25.48 6.55
C ARG A 177 12.88 -24.00 6.45
N ASP A 178 11.60 -23.67 6.57
CA ASP A 178 11.18 -22.29 6.80
C ASP A 178 11.35 -21.92 8.27
N HIS A 179 11.79 -20.69 8.52
CA HIS A 179 11.93 -20.14 9.85
C HIS A 179 11.66 -18.64 9.83
N ASP A 180 11.26 -18.11 10.98
CA ASP A 180 11.10 -16.68 11.17
C ASP A 180 12.47 -16.02 11.30
N HIS A 181 12.80 -15.11 10.36
CA HIS A 181 14.08 -14.40 10.34
C HIS A 181 14.26 -13.41 11.50
N GLN A 182 13.20 -13.07 12.26
CA GLN A 182 13.33 -12.20 13.42
C GLN A 182 13.57 -12.98 14.72
N THR A 183 13.01 -14.18 14.84
CA THR A 183 13.08 -14.98 16.08
C THR A 183 13.99 -16.20 15.95
N GLY A 184 14.38 -16.58 14.74
CA GLY A 184 15.10 -17.82 14.43
C GLY A 184 14.21 -19.08 14.52
N ARG A 185 12.95 -18.96 14.97
CA ARG A 185 12.09 -20.12 15.24
C ARG A 185 11.69 -20.83 13.96
N TYR A 186 11.89 -22.14 13.91
CA TYR A 186 11.37 -23.01 12.86
C TYR A 186 9.85 -22.88 12.74
N ARG A 187 9.34 -22.89 11.50
CA ARG A 187 7.91 -22.77 11.22
C ARG A 187 7.34 -24.02 10.58
N ALA A 188 7.94 -24.48 9.49
CA ALA A 188 7.45 -25.64 8.76
C ALA A 188 8.42 -26.16 7.68
N GLY A 189 8.15 -27.37 7.19
CA GLY A 189 8.71 -27.91 5.95
C GLY A 189 7.96 -27.38 4.74
N LEU A 190 8.68 -26.74 3.81
CA LEU A 190 8.12 -26.17 2.58
C LEU A 190 8.84 -26.71 1.35
N HIS A 191 8.21 -26.59 0.18
CA HIS A 191 8.93 -26.59 -1.09
C HIS A 191 9.85 -25.38 -1.15
N SER A 192 11.02 -25.50 -1.79
CA SER A 192 11.95 -24.38 -1.99
C SER A 192 11.27 -23.17 -2.64
N SER A 193 10.47 -23.42 -3.68
CA SER A 193 9.70 -22.38 -4.38
C SER A 193 8.64 -21.69 -3.50
N CYS A 194 8.03 -22.43 -2.57
CA CYS A 194 7.07 -21.89 -1.62
C CYS A 194 7.79 -21.05 -0.56
N ASN A 195 8.93 -21.52 -0.06
CA ASN A 195 9.75 -20.81 0.92
C ASN A 195 10.21 -19.45 0.40
N HIS A 196 10.69 -19.37 -0.85
CA HIS A 196 11.07 -18.09 -1.47
C HIS A 196 9.90 -17.08 -1.56
N LYS A 197 8.67 -17.57 -1.70
CA LYS A 197 7.45 -16.74 -1.74
C LYS A 197 6.92 -16.43 -0.35
N PHE A 198 7.18 -17.27 0.64
CA PHE A 198 6.71 -17.16 2.02
C PHE A 198 7.72 -16.37 2.87
N ARG A 199 7.99 -15.14 2.44
CA ARG A 199 8.95 -14.24 3.07
C ARG A 199 8.25 -13.09 3.77
N LEU A 200 8.86 -12.60 4.84
CA LEU A 200 8.36 -11.44 5.56
C LEU A 200 8.37 -10.18 4.66
N SER A 201 7.28 -9.43 4.76
CA SER A 201 7.15 -8.13 4.08
C SER A 201 8.09 -7.12 4.71
N LYS A 202 8.80 -6.36 3.86
CA LYS A 202 9.67 -5.23 4.27
C LYS A 202 8.98 -3.89 4.02
N LYS A 203 7.65 -3.88 4.14
CA LYS A 203 6.80 -2.70 4.01
C LYS A 203 6.38 -2.25 5.41
N ILE A 204 6.61 -0.98 5.72
CA ILE A 204 6.21 -0.34 6.98
C ILE A 204 5.04 0.59 6.64
N PRO A 205 3.78 0.22 6.94
CA PRO A 205 2.65 1.11 6.73
C PRO A 205 2.69 2.29 7.72
N VAL A 206 2.37 3.48 7.21
CA VAL A 206 2.07 4.69 7.97
C VAL A 206 0.60 5.01 7.72
N VAL A 207 -0.22 4.79 8.73
CA VAL A 207 -1.67 4.87 8.67
C VAL A 207 -2.10 6.25 9.14
N PHE A 208 -2.84 6.94 8.28
CA PHE A 208 -3.49 8.21 8.58
C PHE A 208 -5.01 8.08 8.46
N HIS A 209 -5.73 8.80 9.31
CA HIS A 209 -7.19 8.85 9.26
C HIS A 209 -7.72 9.66 8.09
N ASN A 210 -7.01 10.70 7.63
CA ASN A 210 -7.43 11.56 6.52
C ASN A 210 -6.40 11.74 5.39
N LEU A 211 -5.58 10.70 5.12
CA LEU A 211 -4.51 10.76 4.11
C LEU A 211 -4.97 11.29 2.74
N LYS A 212 -6.03 10.71 2.18
CA LYS A 212 -6.40 10.95 0.78
C LYS A 212 -6.85 12.38 0.52
N ASN A 213 -7.56 12.98 1.47
CA ASN A 213 -8.22 14.27 1.27
C ASN A 213 -7.54 15.42 2.02
N TYR A 214 -6.61 15.13 2.93
CA TYR A 214 -6.03 16.15 3.79
C TYR A 214 -4.54 15.94 4.04
N ASP A 215 -4.17 14.99 4.91
CA ASP A 215 -2.78 14.83 5.39
C ASP A 215 -1.81 14.53 4.25
N GLY A 216 -2.27 13.80 3.23
CA GLY A 216 -1.46 13.44 2.07
C GLY A 216 -1.03 14.66 1.25
N HIS A 217 -1.83 15.74 1.21
CA HIS A 217 -1.45 16.96 0.52
C HIS A 217 -0.29 17.65 1.23
N LEU A 218 -0.32 17.71 2.56
CA LEU A 218 0.76 18.26 3.38
C LEU A 218 2.05 17.46 3.15
N ILE A 219 1.97 16.13 3.28
CA ILE A 219 3.14 15.25 3.15
C ILE A 219 3.74 15.30 1.74
N MET A 220 2.91 15.35 0.69
CA MET A 220 3.39 15.33 -0.70
C MET A 220 4.27 16.55 -1.04
N GLN A 221 4.00 17.72 -0.43
CA GLN A 221 4.82 18.91 -0.61
C GLN A 221 6.27 18.72 -0.11
N GLU A 222 6.46 17.94 0.95
CA GLU A 222 7.79 17.61 1.46
C GLU A 222 8.44 16.44 0.69
N ILE A 223 7.65 15.46 0.24
CA ILE A 223 8.17 14.33 -0.55
C ILE A 223 8.83 14.81 -1.85
N GLY A 224 8.27 15.83 -2.52
CA GLY A 224 8.86 16.38 -3.74
C GLY A 224 10.28 16.94 -3.57
N LYS A 225 10.72 17.19 -2.33
CA LYS A 225 12.06 17.68 -2.02
C LYS A 225 13.08 16.55 -1.79
N LEU A 226 12.62 15.30 -1.64
CA LEU A 226 13.46 14.15 -1.40
C LEU A 226 14.12 13.67 -2.71
N LYS A 227 15.44 13.49 -2.71
CA LYS A 227 16.21 13.05 -3.89
C LYS A 227 16.59 11.57 -3.86
N ASP A 228 16.73 10.98 -2.66
CA ASP A 228 17.32 9.64 -2.47
C ASP A 228 16.29 8.52 -2.23
N TYR A 229 15.04 8.73 -2.65
CA TYR A 229 13.96 7.78 -2.48
C TYR A 229 13.27 7.46 -3.80
N GLU A 230 12.98 6.18 -4.01
CA GLU A 230 12.07 5.75 -5.06
C GLU A 230 10.63 5.99 -4.59
N ILE A 231 9.96 6.92 -5.25
CA ILE A 231 8.59 7.33 -4.94
C ILE A 231 7.64 6.56 -5.85
N SER A 232 6.66 5.89 -5.26
CA SER A 232 5.55 5.27 -6.00
C SER A 232 4.22 5.78 -5.45
N VAL A 233 3.34 6.23 -6.35
CA VAL A 233 2.07 6.88 -6.01
C VAL A 233 0.92 6.18 -6.74
N VAL A 234 -0.18 5.96 -6.05
CA VAL A 234 -1.45 5.49 -6.64
C VAL A 234 -2.46 6.63 -6.57
N PRO A 235 -2.57 7.46 -7.63
CA PRO A 235 -3.51 8.58 -7.68
C PRO A 235 -4.95 8.10 -7.89
N THR A 236 -5.93 8.83 -7.33
CA THR A 236 -7.33 8.82 -7.80
C THR A 236 -7.57 9.93 -8.81
N THR A 237 -6.97 11.09 -8.57
CA THR A 237 -6.99 12.26 -9.47
C THR A 237 -5.59 12.86 -9.48
N MET A 238 -5.35 13.90 -10.28
CA MET A 238 -4.08 14.62 -10.29
C MET A 238 -3.71 15.23 -8.93
N GLU A 239 -4.69 15.47 -8.07
CA GLU A 239 -4.49 16.09 -6.76
C GLU A 239 -4.62 15.08 -5.61
N LYS A 240 -5.47 14.07 -5.76
CA LYS A 240 -5.82 13.13 -4.69
C LYS A 240 -5.09 11.81 -4.85
N HIS A 241 -4.36 11.42 -3.81
CA HIS A 241 -3.55 10.21 -3.78
C HIS A 241 -4.15 9.21 -2.79
N MET A 242 -4.39 7.97 -3.23
CA MET A 242 -4.92 6.94 -2.32
C MET A 242 -3.84 6.40 -1.39
N THR A 243 -2.65 6.21 -1.92
CA THR A 243 -1.48 5.74 -1.20
C THR A 243 -0.25 6.19 -1.96
N PHE A 244 0.82 6.42 -1.23
CA PHE A 244 2.14 6.62 -1.80
C PHE A 244 3.17 5.93 -0.91
N SER A 245 4.33 5.65 -1.48
CA SER A 245 5.39 4.95 -0.78
C SER A 245 6.75 5.53 -1.09
N LEU A 246 7.59 5.53 -0.06
CA LEU A 246 9.00 5.92 -0.14
C LEU A 246 9.84 4.66 0.04
N SER A 247 10.49 4.22 -1.02
CA SER A 247 11.33 3.03 -1.01
C SER A 247 12.80 3.39 -1.07
N LYS A 248 13.62 2.63 -0.34
CA LYS A 248 15.09 2.72 -0.39
C LYS A 248 15.67 1.32 -0.21
N THR A 249 16.81 1.07 -0.85
CA THR A 249 17.51 -0.21 -0.73
C THR A 249 18.46 -0.17 0.46
N TYR A 250 18.31 -1.15 1.34
CA TYR A 250 19.14 -1.40 2.52
C TYR A 250 19.87 -2.72 2.30
N HIS A 251 21.19 -2.65 2.09
CA HIS A 251 22.00 -3.79 1.64
C HIS A 251 21.40 -4.45 0.38
N LYS A 252 20.85 -5.67 0.50
CA LYS A 252 20.23 -6.43 -0.59
C LYS A 252 18.70 -6.34 -0.59
N PHE A 253 18.11 -5.55 0.32
CA PHE A 253 16.67 -5.54 0.56
C PHE A 253 16.06 -4.16 0.32
N LYS A 254 15.01 -4.11 -0.49
CA LYS A 254 14.18 -2.91 -0.62
C LYS A 254 13.22 -2.82 0.56
N VAL A 255 13.30 -1.73 1.33
CA VAL A 255 12.39 -1.41 2.43
C VAL A 255 11.58 -0.18 2.04
N SER A 256 10.26 -0.26 2.22
CA SER A 256 9.34 0.81 1.84
C SER A 256 8.52 1.32 3.01
N LEU A 257 8.41 2.63 3.13
CA LEU A 257 7.47 3.31 4.01
C LEU A 257 6.22 3.59 3.19
N ASN A 258 5.08 3.04 3.59
CA ASN A 258 3.86 3.03 2.78
C ASN A 258 2.77 3.85 3.48
N PHE A 259 2.50 5.04 2.99
CA PHE A 259 1.44 5.90 3.51
C PHE A 259 0.10 5.39 3.01
N VAL A 260 -0.76 4.99 3.94
CA VAL A 260 -2.04 4.35 3.65
C VAL A 260 -3.17 5.03 4.40
N TYR A 261 -4.33 5.07 3.74
CA TYR A 261 -5.55 5.65 4.27
C TYR A 261 -6.36 4.61 5.05
N ASN A 262 -6.67 4.88 6.32
CA ASN A 262 -7.34 3.93 7.21
C ASN A 262 -8.74 3.52 6.72
N PHE A 263 -9.52 4.48 6.20
CA PHE A 263 -10.96 4.27 5.96
C PHE A 263 -11.28 3.24 4.87
N ARG A 264 -10.34 2.88 3.99
CA ARG A 264 -10.56 1.79 3.00
C ARG A 264 -10.39 0.39 3.57
N PHE A 265 -9.76 0.24 4.74
CA PHE A 265 -9.57 -1.05 5.39
C PHE A 265 -10.70 -1.39 6.39
N LEU A 266 -11.50 -0.38 6.78
CA LEU A 266 -12.56 -0.50 7.80
C LEU A 266 -13.96 -0.06 7.31
N SER A 267 -14.16 0.28 6.03
CA SER A 267 -15.46 0.75 5.51
C SER A 267 -16.57 -0.32 5.41
N THR A 268 -16.43 -1.45 6.09
CA THR A 268 -17.41 -2.54 6.13
C THR A 268 -17.57 -3.10 7.55
N LEU A 269 -17.71 -2.20 8.52
CA LEU A 269 -18.45 -2.48 9.75
C LEU A 269 -19.68 -1.58 9.79
#